data_AF-A0A1I6I8K1-F1
#
_entry.id   AF-A0A1I6I8K1-F1
#
_cell.length_a   1.000
_cell.length_b   1.000
_cell.length_c   1.000
_cell.angle_alpha   90.00
_cell.angle_beta   90.00
_cell.angle_gamma   90.00
#
_symmetry.space_group_name_H-M   'P 1'
#
loop_
_entity.id
_entity.type
_entity.pdbx_description
1 polymer ?
#
loop_
_entity_poly.entity_id
_entity_poly.type
_entity_poly.pdbx_seq_one_letter_code
_entity_poly.pdbx_strand_id
1 'polypeptide(L)'
;MRVVATLMIIGVLTGVATACSTARDEPDPVLWRQLDAAENEMYAQLTTSARVATGRDLYERLSAVLVHWDRKRAPESFSDKSGTAVFYDFQEDASGEEASFKMFVTSGRSENPTGKRVFPPEPQRVYTCYRIDVDFKARGPLGFYRGSDSDEHRLECPQTLVDALGERSEYREPWIFDG
;
A
#
# COMPACT_ATOMS: atom_id res chain seq x y z
N MET A 1 -61.72 -32.25 6.12
CA MET A 1 -60.47 -32.22 5.32
C MET A 1 -59.55 -31.18 5.92
N ARG A 2 -58.40 -31.59 6.45
CA ARG A 2 -57.41 -30.71 7.10
C ARG A 2 -56.43 -30.23 6.03
N VAL A 3 -56.34 -28.93 5.80
CA VAL A 3 -55.37 -28.32 4.89
C VAL A 3 -54.06 -28.18 5.65
N VAL A 4 -53.02 -28.87 5.19
CA VAL A 4 -51.66 -28.83 5.74
C VAL A 4 -50.96 -27.60 5.15
N ALA A 5 -50.52 -26.69 6.02
CA ALA A 5 -49.74 -25.51 5.68
C ALA A 5 -48.28 -25.92 5.44
N THR A 6 -47.81 -25.75 4.21
CA THR A 6 -46.40 -25.99 3.85
C THR A 6 -45.59 -24.71 4.09
N LEU A 7 -44.78 -24.72 5.15
CA LEU A 7 -43.76 -23.71 5.42
C LEU A 7 -42.62 -23.84 4.39
N MET A 8 -42.50 -22.89 3.45
CA MET A 8 -41.29 -22.71 2.65
C MET A 8 -40.27 -21.92 3.45
N ILE A 9 -39.17 -22.57 3.83
CA ILE A 9 -37.97 -21.95 4.38
C ILE A 9 -37.21 -21.33 3.20
N ILE A 10 -37.21 -20.00 3.10
CA ILE A 10 -36.36 -19.27 2.15
C ILE A 10 -34.95 -19.26 2.74
N GLY A 11 -34.07 -20.09 2.15
CA GLY A 11 -32.65 -20.13 2.48
C GLY A 11 -31.96 -18.84 2.05
N VAL A 12 -31.42 -18.11 3.01
CA VAL A 12 -30.45 -17.03 2.77
C VAL A 12 -29.10 -17.69 2.53
N LEU A 13 -28.73 -17.88 1.27
CA LEU A 13 -27.34 -18.17 0.90
C LEU A 13 -26.61 -16.84 0.75
N THR A 14 -25.91 -16.45 1.81
CA THR A 14 -24.86 -15.43 1.80
C THR A 14 -23.76 -15.87 0.84
N GLY A 15 -23.81 -15.36 -0.39
CA GLY A 15 -22.67 -15.41 -1.31
C GLY A 15 -21.61 -14.43 -0.83
N VAL A 16 -20.64 -14.92 -0.06
CA VAL A 16 -19.36 -14.23 0.07
C VAL A 16 -18.72 -14.32 -1.31
N ALA A 17 -18.79 -13.23 -2.07
CA ALA A 17 -18.03 -13.10 -3.30
C ALA A 17 -16.54 -13.07 -2.90
N THR A 18 -15.93 -14.24 -2.79
CA THR A 18 -14.48 -14.38 -2.92
C THR A 18 -14.16 -13.86 -4.31
N ALA A 19 -13.69 -12.61 -4.38
CA ALA A 19 -13.16 -12.05 -5.60
C ALA A 19 -11.94 -12.89 -5.99
N CYS A 20 -12.16 -13.90 -6.84
CA CYS A 20 -11.08 -14.52 -7.59
C CYS A 20 -10.40 -13.40 -8.36
N SER A 21 -9.21 -13.02 -7.90
CA SER A 21 -8.32 -12.08 -8.56
C SER A 21 -8.04 -12.59 -9.97
N THR A 22 -8.83 -12.08 -10.93
CA THR A 22 -8.54 -12.14 -12.37
C THR A 22 -7.91 -10.82 -12.80
N ALA A 23 -7.28 -10.12 -11.85
CA ALA A 23 -6.44 -9.01 -12.19
C ALA A 23 -5.35 -9.53 -13.12
N ARG A 24 -5.07 -8.80 -14.21
CA ARG A 24 -3.89 -9.05 -15.02
C ARG A 24 -2.69 -9.05 -14.08
N ASP A 25 -1.88 -10.12 -14.14
CA ASP A 25 -0.71 -10.26 -13.27
C ASP A 25 0.26 -9.08 -13.40
N GLU A 26 0.24 -8.38 -14.54
CA GLU A 26 1.06 -7.19 -14.78
C GLU A 26 0.20 -5.91 -14.77
N PRO A 27 0.48 -4.96 -13.85
CA PRO A 27 -0.12 -3.63 -13.88
C PRO A 27 0.29 -2.85 -15.14
N ASP A 28 -0.49 -1.83 -15.50
CA ASP A 28 -0.10 -0.87 -16.56
C ASP A 28 1.34 -0.38 -16.29
N PRO A 29 2.28 -0.50 -17.25
CA PRO A 29 3.68 -0.13 -17.06
C PRO A 29 3.88 1.31 -16.59
N VAL A 30 2.97 2.24 -16.94
CA VAL A 30 3.02 3.63 -16.48
C VAL A 30 2.70 3.69 -14.99
N LEU A 31 1.62 3.03 -14.56
CA LEU A 31 1.23 3.00 -13.14
C LEU A 31 2.29 2.30 -12.29
N TRP A 32 2.87 1.21 -12.81
CA TRP A 32 3.99 0.49 -12.22
C TRP A 32 5.20 1.41 -11.99
N ARG A 33 5.68 2.09 -13.03
CA ARG A 33 6.83 3.02 -12.91
C ARG A 33 6.57 4.17 -11.95
N GLN A 34 5.34 4.67 -11.90
CA GLN A 34 4.98 5.75 -10.98
C GLN A 34 5.02 5.30 -9.53
N LEU A 35 4.53 4.09 -9.24
CA LEU A 35 4.58 3.51 -7.90
C LEU A 35 6.02 3.21 -7.50
N ASP A 36 6.78 2.50 -8.34
CA ASP A 36 8.20 2.20 -8.12
C ASP A 36 9.03 3.48 -7.88
N ALA A 37 8.82 4.53 -8.67
CA ALA A 37 9.48 5.82 -8.45
C ALA A 37 9.19 6.41 -7.05
N ALA A 38 7.96 6.29 -6.56
CA ALA A 38 7.59 6.76 -5.23
C ALA A 38 8.19 5.89 -4.11
N GLU A 39 8.30 4.57 -4.31
CA GLU A 39 9.00 3.68 -3.37
C GLU A 39 10.50 3.98 -3.31
N ASN A 40 11.10 4.25 -4.47
CA ASN A 40 12.52 4.57 -4.58
C ASN A 40 12.92 5.83 -3.80
N GLU A 41 12.01 6.80 -3.63
CA GLU A 41 12.27 7.96 -2.76
C GLU A 41 12.50 7.54 -1.29
N MET A 42 11.74 6.56 -0.81
CA MET A 42 11.88 5.98 0.54
C MET A 42 13.15 5.14 0.63
N TYR A 43 13.39 4.22 -0.32
CA TYR A 43 14.59 3.39 -0.32
C TYR A 43 15.88 4.21 -0.43
N ALA A 44 15.88 5.33 -1.16
CA ALA A 44 17.01 6.25 -1.20
C ALA A 44 17.36 6.80 0.19
N GLN A 45 16.37 7.02 1.06
CA GLN A 45 16.62 7.50 2.43
C GLN A 45 17.19 6.41 3.34
N LEU A 46 16.83 5.15 3.10
CA LEU A 46 17.33 3.99 3.84
C LEU A 46 18.73 3.56 3.39
N THR A 47 19.03 3.70 2.10
CA THR A 47 20.29 3.23 1.49
C THR A 47 21.38 4.29 1.42
N THR A 48 21.06 5.56 1.67
CA THR A 48 22.06 6.64 1.63
C THR A 48 23.16 6.42 2.67
N SER A 49 24.39 6.76 2.30
CA SER A 49 25.58 6.58 3.13
C SER A 49 25.68 7.55 4.32
N ALA A 50 24.81 8.57 4.36
CA ALA A 50 24.73 9.50 5.47
C ALA A 50 24.18 8.78 6.71
N ARG A 51 25.04 8.64 7.74
CA ARG A 51 24.76 7.93 8.99
C ARG A 51 23.42 8.39 9.61
N VAL A 52 22.44 7.50 9.59
CA VAL A 52 21.24 7.57 10.42
C VAL A 52 21.61 6.86 11.71
N ALA A 53 21.64 7.59 12.82
CA ALA A 53 22.09 7.04 14.10
C ALA A 53 20.93 6.69 15.04
N THR A 54 19.75 7.26 14.78
CA THR A 54 18.54 7.09 15.61
C THR A 54 17.30 7.02 14.74
N GLY A 55 16.21 6.46 15.27
CA GLY A 55 14.90 6.48 14.60
C GLY A 55 14.36 7.89 14.45
N ARG A 56 14.68 8.82 15.36
CA ARG A 56 14.36 10.24 15.17
C ARG A 56 15.01 10.83 13.90
N ASP A 57 16.29 10.56 13.66
CA ASP A 57 16.97 11.04 12.45
C ASP A 57 16.33 10.46 11.19
N LEU A 58 15.91 9.19 11.25
CA LEU A 58 15.18 8.54 10.16
C LEU A 58 13.83 9.21 9.92
N TYR A 59 13.05 9.44 10.99
CA TYR A 59 11.75 10.08 10.91
C TYR A 59 11.85 11.47 10.26
N GLU A 60 12.80 12.30 10.70
CA GLU A 60 13.01 13.64 10.13
C GLU A 60 13.39 13.56 8.65
N ARG A 61 14.24 12.61 8.27
CA ARG A 61 14.64 12.37 6.88
C ARG A 61 13.48 11.93 6.00
N LEU A 62 12.67 10.98 6.46
CA LEU A 62 11.48 10.53 5.73
C LEU A 62 10.45 11.65 5.62
N SER A 63 10.21 12.40 6.70
CA SER A 63 9.28 13.54 6.73
C SER A 63 9.66 14.66 5.76
N ALA A 64 10.94 14.78 5.40
CA ALA A 64 11.43 15.81 4.50
C ALA A 64 11.12 15.52 3.02
N VAL A 65 10.87 14.25 2.66
CA VAL A 65 10.69 13.82 1.26
C VAL A 65 9.38 13.08 1.02
N LEU A 66 8.84 12.39 2.01
CA LEU A 66 7.61 11.61 1.94
C LEU A 66 6.46 12.31 2.68
N VAL A 67 5.23 11.90 2.37
CA VAL A 67 4.06 12.38 3.12
C VAL A 67 3.95 11.63 4.44
N HIS A 68 4.05 12.34 5.56
CA HIS A 68 3.71 11.77 6.87
C HIS A 68 2.19 11.83 7.10
N TRP A 69 1.59 10.70 7.47
CA TRP A 69 0.17 10.64 7.82
C TRP A 69 -0.06 10.33 9.31
N ASP A 70 -0.69 11.27 10.01
CA ASP A 70 -0.95 11.21 11.45
C ASP A 70 -2.22 10.41 11.84
N ARG A 71 -2.81 9.68 10.88
CA ARG A 71 -4.07 8.94 11.01
C ARG A 71 -5.33 9.75 11.26
N LYS A 72 -5.30 11.09 11.22
CA LYS A 72 -6.50 11.89 11.49
C LYS A 72 -7.28 12.25 10.24
N ARG A 73 -6.58 12.68 9.18
CA ARG A 73 -7.21 13.08 7.92
C ARG A 73 -6.39 12.57 6.76
N ALA A 74 -7.06 12.00 5.76
CA ALA A 74 -6.39 11.67 4.50
C ALA A 74 -5.76 12.93 3.89
N PRO A 75 -4.70 12.80 3.08
CA PRO A 75 -4.24 13.88 2.22
C PRO A 75 -5.41 14.44 1.41
N GLU A 76 -5.47 15.77 1.21
CA GLU A 76 -6.56 16.41 0.43
C GLU A 76 -6.63 15.87 -1.00
N SER A 77 -5.49 15.49 -1.56
CA SER A 77 -5.39 14.83 -2.85
C SER A 77 -4.05 14.10 -3.00
N PHE A 78 -4.04 12.98 -3.70
CA PHE A 78 -2.83 12.35 -4.22
C PHE A 78 -2.44 12.95 -5.57
N SER A 79 -1.17 12.87 -5.94
CA SER A 79 -0.73 13.34 -7.25
C SER A 79 -1.46 12.58 -8.36
N ASP A 80 -2.00 13.30 -9.35
CA ASP A 80 -2.59 12.70 -10.55
C ASP A 80 -1.52 12.29 -11.58
N LYS A 81 -0.32 12.88 -11.52
CA LYS A 81 0.73 12.71 -12.54
C LYS A 81 1.85 11.76 -12.14
N SER A 82 2.05 11.57 -10.85
CA SER A 82 3.18 10.81 -10.28
C SER A 82 2.68 9.94 -9.14
N GLY A 83 3.49 8.97 -8.72
CA GLY A 83 3.22 8.23 -7.51
C GLY A 83 3.30 9.11 -6.27
N THR A 84 2.83 8.57 -5.15
CA THR A 84 2.91 9.21 -3.83
C THR A 84 3.19 8.13 -2.80
N ALA A 85 4.23 8.34 -1.99
CA ALA A 85 4.57 7.50 -0.85
C ALA A 85 4.16 8.20 0.45
N VAL A 86 3.35 7.50 1.24
CA VAL A 86 2.86 7.95 2.54
C VAL A 86 3.44 7.01 3.60
N PHE A 87 4.07 7.57 4.63
CA PHE A 87 4.51 6.79 5.79
C PHE A 87 3.72 7.17 7.04
N TYR A 88 3.47 6.17 7.90
CA TYR A 88 2.67 6.31 9.11
C TYR A 88 3.07 5.25 10.13
N ASP A 89 2.52 5.34 11.35
CA ASP A 89 2.83 4.42 12.47
C ASP A 89 4.33 4.29 12.76
N PHE A 90 5.05 5.40 12.72
CA PHE A 90 6.45 5.36 13.12
C PHE A 90 6.56 4.99 14.60
N GLN A 91 7.30 3.92 14.89
CA GLN A 91 7.56 3.42 16.23
C GLN A 91 9.06 3.18 16.36
N GLU A 92 9.65 3.71 17.43
CA GLU A 92 11.01 3.40 17.85
C GLU A 92 10.90 2.53 19.11
N ASP A 93 11.76 1.51 19.21
CA ASP A 93 11.82 0.67 20.39
C ASP A 93 12.45 1.42 21.57
N ALA A 94 12.36 0.85 22.78
CA ALA A 94 12.86 1.53 23.98
C ALA A 94 14.38 1.68 24.01
N SER A 95 15.12 0.86 23.24
CA SER A 95 16.57 0.95 23.14
C SER A 95 17.03 2.03 22.15
N GLY A 96 16.15 2.46 21.23
CA GLY A 96 16.50 3.34 20.11
C GLY A 96 17.32 2.63 19.04
N GLU A 97 17.43 1.30 19.11
CA GLU A 97 18.23 0.48 18.19
C GLU A 97 17.38 -0.08 17.05
N GLU A 98 16.05 -0.09 17.20
CA GLU A 98 15.12 -0.57 16.19
C GLU A 98 14.00 0.44 15.97
N ALA A 99 13.56 0.57 14.71
CA ALA A 99 12.38 1.33 14.37
C ALA A 99 11.54 0.60 13.33
N SER A 100 10.25 0.86 13.32
CA SER A 100 9.34 0.39 12.27
C SER A 100 8.39 1.50 11.84
N PHE A 101 7.96 1.44 10.59
CA PHE A 101 6.91 2.30 10.06
C PHE A 101 6.17 1.57 8.94
N LYS A 102 4.97 2.03 8.64
CA LYS A 102 4.15 1.48 7.56
C LYS A 102 4.13 2.42 6.38
N MET A 103 4.05 1.82 5.20
CA MET A 103 3.98 2.50 3.93
C MET A 103 2.63 2.27 3.29
N PHE A 104 2.10 3.33 2.69
CA PHE A 104 1.04 3.30 1.70
C PHE A 104 1.60 4.00 0.46
N VAL A 105 1.71 3.27 -0.64
CA VAL A 105 2.28 3.81 -1.88
C VAL A 105 1.27 3.64 -2.99
N THR A 106 1.08 4.69 -3.78
CA THR A 106 0.13 4.69 -4.89
C THR A 106 0.77 5.27 -6.14
N SER A 107 0.33 4.81 -7.31
CA SER A 107 0.63 5.44 -8.58
C SER A 107 -0.09 6.79 -8.73
N GLY A 108 0.26 7.51 -9.79
CA GLY A 108 -0.60 8.56 -10.33
C GLY A 108 -1.87 7.99 -10.95
N ARG A 109 -2.66 8.85 -11.58
CA ARG A 109 -3.89 8.45 -12.26
C ARG A 109 -3.59 8.01 -13.69
N SER A 110 -4.20 6.90 -14.13
CA SER A 110 -4.11 6.45 -15.52
C SER A 110 -4.72 7.49 -16.47
N GLU A 111 -3.95 7.88 -17.49
CA GLU A 111 -4.42 8.77 -18.56
C GLU A 111 -5.36 8.06 -19.56
N ASN A 112 -5.37 6.72 -19.56
CA ASN A 112 -6.16 5.90 -20.47
C ASN A 112 -6.98 4.82 -19.74
N PRO A 113 -7.89 5.17 -18.82
CA PRO A 113 -8.65 4.19 -18.02
C PRO A 113 -9.64 3.34 -18.86
N THR A 114 -9.69 3.56 -20.17
CA THR A 114 -10.57 2.91 -21.15
C THR A 114 -9.80 2.38 -22.37
N GLY A 115 -8.47 2.21 -22.26
CA GLY A 115 -7.58 1.78 -23.34
C GLY A 115 -7.95 0.42 -23.92
N LYS A 116 -8.73 0.42 -25.02
CA LYS A 116 -9.30 -0.74 -25.73
C LYS A 116 -10.30 -1.54 -24.88
N ARG A 117 -11.20 -2.27 -25.54
CA ARG A 117 -12.21 -3.16 -24.93
C ARG A 117 -11.55 -4.32 -24.18
N VAL A 118 -10.85 -4.02 -23.09
CA VAL A 118 -10.36 -5.00 -22.14
C VAL A 118 -11.45 -5.14 -21.09
N PHE A 119 -11.97 -6.34 -20.98
CA PHE A 119 -12.79 -6.74 -19.84
C PHE A 119 -11.92 -7.65 -18.96
N PRO A 120 -11.75 -7.34 -17.67
CA PRO A 120 -12.27 -6.16 -16.94
C PRO A 120 -11.52 -4.85 -17.27
N PRO A 121 -12.12 -3.68 -17.01
CA PRO A 121 -11.49 -2.39 -17.27
C PRO A 121 -10.26 -2.18 -16.37
N GLU A 122 -9.20 -1.57 -16.90
CA GLU A 122 -7.94 -1.32 -16.17
C GLU A 122 -8.15 -0.38 -14.96
N PRO A 123 -7.37 -0.54 -13.88
CA PRO A 123 -7.47 0.32 -12.71
C PRO A 123 -7.09 1.77 -13.05
N GLN A 124 -7.73 2.74 -12.38
CA GLN A 124 -7.35 4.15 -12.49
C GLN A 124 -6.09 4.46 -11.71
N ARG A 125 -5.85 3.75 -10.62
CA ARG A 125 -4.67 3.83 -9.77
C ARG A 125 -4.34 2.44 -9.25
N VAL A 126 -3.07 2.16 -9.05
CA VAL A 126 -2.66 1.01 -8.23
C VAL A 126 -2.09 1.51 -6.91
N TYR A 127 -2.22 0.68 -5.89
CA TYR A 127 -1.65 0.98 -4.58
C TYR A 127 -1.19 -0.28 -3.88
N THR A 128 -0.29 -0.10 -2.93
CA THR A 128 0.25 -1.17 -2.11
C THR A 128 0.56 -0.67 -0.70
N CYS A 129 0.64 -1.60 0.26
CA CYS A 129 1.00 -1.32 1.64
C CYS A 129 1.89 -2.41 2.20
N TYR A 130 2.83 -1.99 3.03
CA TYR A 130 3.78 -2.89 3.70
C TYR A 130 4.36 -2.20 4.92
N ARG A 131 5.11 -2.95 5.72
CA ARG A 131 5.88 -2.44 6.85
C ARG A 131 7.36 -2.43 6.50
N ILE A 132 8.07 -1.39 6.94
CA ILE A 132 9.52 -1.38 6.96
C ILE A 132 9.97 -1.51 8.41
N ASP A 133 10.83 -2.47 8.66
CA ASP A 133 11.55 -2.65 9.92
C ASP A 133 13.01 -2.26 9.70
N VAL A 134 13.58 -1.50 10.65
CA VAL A 134 14.91 -0.88 10.56
C VAL A 134 15.73 -1.22 11.80
N ASP A 135 16.98 -1.62 11.58
CA ASP A 135 17.97 -1.95 12.60
C ASP A 135 19.17 -0.99 12.53
N PHE A 136 19.40 -0.25 13.62
CA PHE A 136 20.49 0.71 13.79
C PHE A 136 21.75 0.09 14.42
N LYS A 137 21.74 -1.18 14.86
CA LYS A 137 22.86 -1.86 15.55
C LYS A 137 24.05 -2.10 14.63
N ALA A 138 23.83 -2.17 13.31
CA ALA A 138 24.86 -2.49 12.35
C ALA A 138 25.92 -1.38 12.24
N ARG A 139 27.20 -1.74 12.38
CA ARG A 139 28.34 -0.87 12.02
C ARG A 139 28.51 -0.86 10.49
N GLY A 140 27.51 -0.38 9.75
CA GLY A 140 27.47 -0.45 8.29
C GLY A 140 26.31 0.34 7.69
N PRO A 141 25.91 0.03 6.44
CA PRO A 141 24.65 0.51 5.88
C PRO A 141 23.49 0.16 6.81
N LEU A 142 22.47 1.01 6.82
CA LEU A 142 21.29 0.80 7.63
C LEU A 142 20.66 -0.56 7.28
N GLY A 143 20.48 -1.43 8.28
CA GLY A 143 19.78 -2.68 8.08
C GLY A 143 18.29 -2.39 7.98
N PHE A 144 17.62 -2.81 6.91
CA PHE A 144 16.18 -2.72 6.82
C PHE A 144 15.60 -3.91 6.08
N TYR A 145 14.34 -4.22 6.37
CA TYR A 145 13.58 -5.29 5.74
C TYR A 145 12.14 -4.84 5.51
N ARG A 146 11.58 -5.23 4.36
CA ARG A 146 10.16 -5.05 4.06
C ARG A 146 9.40 -6.27 4.58
N GLY A 147 8.60 -6.07 5.62
CA GLY A 147 7.71 -7.07 6.18
C GLY A 147 6.25 -6.84 5.81
N SER A 148 5.42 -7.82 6.13
CA SER A 148 3.97 -7.78 5.91
C SER A 148 3.57 -7.52 4.45
N ASP A 149 4.37 -7.99 3.50
CA ASP A 149 4.06 -7.89 2.08
C ASP A 149 3.30 -9.09 1.53
N SER A 150 3.26 -10.25 2.22
CA SER A 150 2.67 -11.52 1.72
C SER A 150 1.49 -12.09 2.50
N ASP A 151 0.63 -12.80 1.77
CA ASP A 151 -0.65 -13.45 2.16
C ASP A 151 -0.99 -13.50 3.66
N GLU A 152 -0.30 -14.32 4.46
CA GLU A 152 -0.66 -14.57 5.86
C GLU A 152 -0.34 -13.39 6.80
N HIS A 153 0.57 -12.52 6.39
CA HIS A 153 1.02 -11.37 7.18
C HIS A 153 0.79 -10.04 6.46
N ARG A 154 0.02 -10.05 5.38
CA ARG A 154 -0.23 -8.89 4.52
C ARG A 154 -0.82 -7.76 5.32
N LEU A 155 -0.19 -6.59 5.21
CA LEU A 155 -0.69 -5.38 5.84
C LEU A 155 -1.94 -4.90 5.10
N GLU A 156 -3.07 -4.80 5.81
CA GLU A 156 -4.24 -4.14 5.27
C GLU A 156 -3.99 -2.64 5.09
N CYS A 157 -4.22 -2.15 3.87
CA CYS A 157 -4.14 -0.72 3.58
C CYS A 157 -5.21 0.06 4.37
N PRO A 158 -4.85 1.18 5.02
CA PRO A 158 -5.82 1.98 5.76
C PRO A 158 -6.95 2.48 4.86
N GLN A 159 -8.20 2.13 5.20
CA GLN A 159 -9.36 2.47 4.36
C GLN A 159 -9.48 3.97 4.08
N THR A 160 -9.11 4.82 5.05
CA THR A 160 -9.09 6.28 4.88
C THR A 160 -8.17 6.76 3.74
N LEU A 161 -7.04 6.08 3.50
CA LEU A 161 -6.15 6.40 2.39
C LEU A 161 -6.67 5.80 1.08
N VAL A 162 -7.21 4.59 1.12
CA VAL A 162 -7.82 3.91 -0.04
C VAL A 162 -9.01 4.71 -0.58
N ASP A 163 -9.91 5.15 0.29
CA ASP A 163 -11.09 5.95 -0.07
C ASP A 163 -10.70 7.27 -0.74
N ALA A 164 -9.58 7.86 -0.30
CA ALA A 164 -9.06 9.12 -0.84
C ALA A 164 -8.40 8.98 -2.23
N LEU A 165 -8.10 7.76 -2.69
CA LEU A 165 -7.65 7.53 -4.07
C LEU A 165 -8.78 7.67 -5.09
N GLY A 166 -10.03 7.53 -4.65
CA GLY A 166 -11.20 7.49 -5.50
C GLY A 166 -11.47 6.12 -6.13
N GLU A 167 -12.54 6.07 -6.92
CA GLU A 167 -13.05 4.83 -7.51
C GLU A 167 -12.05 4.16 -8.45
N ARG A 168 -12.18 2.83 -8.59
CA ARG A 168 -11.35 2.00 -9.49
C ARG A 168 -9.85 2.03 -9.17
N SER A 169 -9.50 2.34 -7.93
CA SER A 169 -8.18 2.07 -7.38
C SER A 169 -8.08 0.59 -7.03
N GLU A 170 -6.93 -0.03 -7.31
CA GLU A 170 -6.76 -1.47 -7.11
C GLU A 170 -5.49 -1.78 -6.33
N TYR A 171 -5.62 -2.67 -5.34
CA TYR A 171 -4.49 -3.18 -4.58
C TYR A 171 -3.63 -4.08 -5.47
N ARG A 172 -2.30 -3.96 -5.31
CA ARG A 172 -1.30 -4.84 -5.91
C ARG A 172 -0.28 -5.24 -4.85
N GLU A 173 0.18 -6.47 -4.93
CA GLU A 173 1.18 -6.98 -3.99
C GLU A 173 2.51 -6.25 -4.17
N PRO A 174 3.23 -5.90 -3.09
CA PRO A 174 4.46 -5.10 -3.16
C PRO A 174 5.52 -5.69 -4.09
N TRP A 175 5.70 -7.02 -4.08
CA TRP A 175 6.73 -7.68 -4.89
C TRP A 175 6.49 -7.61 -6.41
N ILE A 176 5.28 -7.28 -6.86
CA ILE A 176 5.01 -7.06 -8.30
C ILE A 176 5.78 -5.83 -8.81
N PHE A 177 6.26 -4.96 -7.89
CA PHE A 177 6.96 -3.72 -8.20
C PHE A 177 8.49 -3.82 -8.10
N ASP A 178 9.04 -4.95 -7.64
CA ASP A 178 10.48 -5.06 -7.33
C ASP A 178 11.42 -5.23 -8.54
N GLY A 179 10.87 -5.37 -9.76
CA GLY A 179 11.63 -5.49 -11.02
C GLY A 179 11.98 -6.92 -11.43
#